data_AF-A0A7S3U1N4-F1
#
_entry.id   AF-A0A7S3U1N4-F1
#
_cell.length_a   1.000
_cell.length_b   1.000
_cell.length_c   1.000
_cell.angle_alpha   90.00
_cell.angle_beta   90.00
_cell.angle_gamma   90.00
#
_symmetry.space_group_name_H-M   'P 1'
#
loop_
_entity.id
_entity.type
_entity.pdbx_description
1 polymer ?
#
loop_
_entity_poly.entity_id
_entity_poly.type
_entity_poly.pdbx_seq_one_letter_code
_entity_poly.pdbx_strand_id
1 'polypeptide(L)'
;AVLRSSVREFLASEAMHYLRVPTTRALCVVESGDRVRRAWYDSDGRESLTLEPGAVGVRISPSFLRFGQFELFFQRDETTLLQELAQHALNRDFAHLRLQAPSAPFSQLVVEMFREVCER
;
A
#
# COMPACT_ATOMS: atom_id res chain seq x y z
N ALA A 1 -3.25 15.15 -1.32
CA ALA A 1 -1.78 15.35 -1.30
C ALA A 1 -1.48 16.72 -1.93
N VAL A 2 -0.22 17.06 -2.23
CA VAL A 2 0.09 18.24 -3.05
C VAL A 2 0.55 17.81 -4.45
N LEU A 3 0.50 18.73 -5.40
CA LEU A 3 0.81 18.42 -6.80
C LEU A 3 2.23 17.86 -6.95
N ARG A 4 3.23 18.46 -6.31
CA ARG A 4 4.62 17.99 -6.42
C ARG A 4 4.79 16.54 -5.96
N SER A 5 4.17 16.17 -4.84
CA SER A 5 4.32 14.82 -4.28
C SER A 5 3.60 13.81 -5.15
N SER A 6 2.42 14.18 -5.67
CA SER A 6 1.60 13.32 -6.51
C SER A 6 2.27 13.06 -7.87
N VAL A 7 2.89 14.08 -8.47
CA VAL A 7 3.67 13.92 -9.71
C VAL A 7 4.90 13.04 -9.48
N ARG A 8 5.61 13.22 -8.37
CA ARG A 8 6.76 12.35 -8.04
C ARG A 8 6.36 10.90 -7.85
N GLU A 9 5.25 10.64 -7.15
CA GLU A 9 4.73 9.29 -6.95
C GLU A 9 4.31 8.67 -8.28
N PHE A 10 3.61 9.42 -9.15
CA PHE A 10 3.26 8.96 -10.50
C PHE A 10 4.50 8.53 -11.30
N LEU A 11 5.50 9.42 -11.38
CA LEU A 11 6.73 9.15 -12.14
C LEU A 11 7.49 7.96 -11.58
N ALA A 12 7.66 7.89 -10.26
CA ALA A 12 8.37 6.78 -9.62
C ALA A 12 7.63 5.45 -9.80
N SER A 13 6.31 5.41 -9.59
CA SER A 13 5.49 4.22 -9.79
C SER A 13 5.59 3.67 -11.20
N GLU A 14 5.42 4.51 -12.21
CA GLU A 14 5.43 4.06 -13.60
C GLU A 14 6.85 3.72 -14.08
N ALA A 15 7.87 4.48 -13.66
CA ALA A 15 9.27 4.14 -13.94
C ALA A 15 9.65 2.77 -13.37
N MET A 16 9.29 2.50 -12.10
CA MET A 16 9.54 1.20 -11.46
C MET A 16 8.83 0.06 -12.19
N HIS A 17 7.59 0.27 -12.66
CA HIS A 17 6.86 -0.72 -13.45
C HIS A 17 7.59 -1.05 -14.76
N TYR A 18 8.04 -0.04 -15.51
CA TYR A 18 8.78 -0.25 -16.76
C TYR A 18 10.19 -0.82 -16.54
N LEU A 19 10.78 -0.61 -15.36
CA LEU A 19 11.98 -1.30 -14.90
C LEU A 19 11.73 -2.74 -14.42
N ARG A 20 10.47 -3.21 -14.47
CA ARG A 20 10.04 -4.54 -14.03
C ARG A 20 10.25 -4.80 -12.54
N VAL A 21 10.27 -3.74 -11.73
CA VAL A 21 10.27 -3.85 -10.27
C VAL A 21 8.82 -3.84 -9.78
N PRO A 22 8.38 -4.82 -8.97
CA PRO A 22 7.04 -4.83 -8.39
C PRO A 22 6.72 -3.51 -7.67
N THR A 23 5.60 -2.89 -8.05
CA THR A 23 5.19 -1.57 -7.54
C THR A 23 3.70 -1.36 -7.74
N THR A 24 3.10 -0.43 -6.98
CA THR A 24 1.77 0.07 -7.31
C THR A 24 1.82 0.95 -8.55
N ARG A 25 0.78 0.92 -9.37
CA ARG A 25 0.64 1.73 -10.58
C ARG A 25 -0.03 3.07 -10.28
N ALA A 26 0.25 4.06 -11.11
CA ALA A 26 -0.37 5.38 -11.03
C ALA A 26 -1.13 5.66 -12.33
N LEU A 27 -2.46 5.78 -12.24
CA LEU A 27 -3.33 5.98 -13.40
C LEU A 27 -3.31 7.44 -13.86
N CYS A 28 -3.49 8.38 -12.94
CA CYS A 28 -3.49 9.81 -13.23
C CYS A 28 -3.24 10.65 -11.98
N VAL A 29 -2.98 11.93 -12.19
CA VAL A 29 -2.91 12.97 -11.16
C VAL A 29 -3.86 14.10 -11.55
N VAL A 30 -4.72 14.50 -10.63
CA VAL A 30 -5.72 15.55 -10.84
C VAL A 30 -5.51 16.66 -9.81
N GLU A 31 -5.43 17.91 -10.27
CA GLU A 31 -5.41 19.08 -9.38
C GLU A 31 -6.77 19.26 -8.72
N SER A 32 -6.80 19.52 -7.41
CA SER A 32 -8.08 19.68 -6.69
C SER A 32 -8.67 21.09 -6.78
N GLY A 33 -7.89 22.08 -7.20
CA GLY A 33 -8.22 23.50 -7.14
C GLY A 33 -7.95 24.14 -5.77
N ASP A 34 -7.69 23.35 -4.73
CA ASP A 34 -7.38 23.86 -3.39
C ASP A 34 -5.91 24.26 -3.24
N ARG A 35 -5.65 25.12 -2.24
CA ARG A 35 -4.30 25.40 -1.75
C ARG A 35 -4.09 24.67 -0.42
N VAL A 36 -3.01 23.90 -0.32
CA VAL A 36 -2.67 23.09 0.86
C VAL A 36 -1.41 23.63 1.50
N ARG A 37 -1.47 23.89 2.81
CA ARG A 37 -0.32 24.34 3.59
C ARG A 37 0.69 23.19 3.77
N ARG A 38 1.94 23.43 3.37
CA ARG A 38 3.05 22.48 3.48
C ARG A 38 4.34 23.16 3.90
N ALA A 39 5.17 22.40 4.60
CA ALA A 39 6.55 22.77 4.86
C ALA A 39 7.37 22.69 3.56
N TRP A 40 8.19 23.70 3.35
CA TRP A 40 9.18 23.80 2.28
C TRP A 40 10.54 24.10 2.90
N TYR A 41 11.56 23.37 2.46
CA TYR A 41 12.94 23.57 2.90
C TYR A 41 13.72 24.25 1.77
N ASP A 42 14.36 25.37 2.08
CA ASP A 42 15.28 26.02 1.13
C ASP A 42 16.61 25.26 1.00
N SER A 43 17.51 25.73 0.15
CA SER A 43 18.83 25.12 -0.07
C SER A 43 19.70 25.07 1.19
N ASP A 44 19.43 25.93 2.16
CA ASP A 44 20.14 26.01 3.43
C ASP A 44 19.44 25.18 4.53
N GLY A 45 18.38 24.43 4.18
CA GLY A 45 17.64 23.56 5.07
C GLY A 45 16.65 24.29 5.98
N ARG A 46 16.37 25.58 5.76
CA ARG A 46 15.43 26.35 6.58
C ARG A 46 14.00 26.04 6.19
N GLU A 47 13.17 25.76 7.19
CA GLU A 47 11.76 25.47 6.99
C GLU A 47 10.94 26.76 6.81
N SER A 48 10.09 26.76 5.80
CA SER A 48 9.09 27.81 5.56
C SER A 48 7.75 27.17 5.23
N LEU A 49 6.65 27.82 5.62
CA LEU A 49 5.30 27.36 5.27
C LEU A 49 4.88 27.98 3.95
N THR A 50 4.49 27.14 3.00
CA THR A 50 4.03 27.55 1.67
C THR A 50 2.65 26.98 1.37
N LEU A 51 1.92 27.66 0.49
CA LEU A 51 0.65 27.18 -0.07
C LEU A 51 0.93 26.51 -1.41
N GLU A 52 0.80 25.19 -1.44
CA GLU A 52 1.00 24.40 -2.66
C GLU A 52 -0.34 24.01 -3.30
N PRO A 53 -0.39 23.83 -4.64
CA PRO A 53 -1.57 23.26 -5.28
C PRO A 53 -1.89 21.87 -4.71
N GLY A 54 -3.14 21.67 -4.30
CA GLY A 54 -3.67 20.38 -3.89
C GLY A 54 -3.80 19.44 -5.09
N ALA A 55 -3.55 18.15 -4.86
CA ALA A 55 -3.75 17.13 -5.89
C ALA A 55 -4.18 15.79 -5.31
N VAL A 56 -4.86 15.02 -6.15
CA VAL A 56 -5.28 13.64 -5.93
C VAL A 56 -4.56 12.75 -6.95
N GLY A 57 -3.78 11.79 -6.45
CA GLY A 57 -3.19 10.73 -7.27
C GLY A 57 -4.09 9.49 -7.25
N VAL A 58 -4.40 8.94 -8.44
CA VAL A 58 -5.17 7.71 -8.56
C VAL A 58 -4.21 6.53 -8.68
N ARG A 59 -4.15 5.72 -7.63
CA ARG A 59 -3.28 4.54 -7.56
C ARG A 59 -4.05 3.26 -7.82
N ILE A 60 -3.39 2.30 -8.47
CA ILE A 60 -3.94 0.98 -8.74
C ILE A 60 -2.96 -0.08 -8.24
N SER A 61 -3.49 -1.12 -7.61
CA SER A 61 -2.76 -2.28 -7.13
C SER A 61 -3.70 -3.48 -7.07
N PRO A 62 -3.24 -4.73 -7.28
CA PRO A 62 -4.05 -5.92 -7.02
C PRO A 62 -4.60 -5.95 -5.58
N SER A 63 -3.82 -5.44 -4.63
CA SER A 63 -4.18 -5.35 -3.21
C SER A 63 -3.56 -4.10 -2.57
N PHE A 64 -4.22 -3.56 -1.55
CA PHE A 64 -3.70 -2.49 -0.70
C PHE A 64 -3.46 -2.98 0.74
N LEU A 65 -3.37 -4.30 0.93
CA LEU A 65 -3.01 -4.89 2.20
C LEU A 65 -1.60 -4.47 2.63
N ARG A 66 -1.41 -4.25 3.93
CA ARG A 66 -0.12 -3.85 4.54
C ARG A 66 0.04 -4.56 5.88
N PHE A 67 1.28 -4.79 6.31
CA PHE A 67 1.58 -5.39 7.61
C PHE A 67 0.94 -4.61 8.77
N GLY A 68 0.95 -3.28 8.69
CA GLY A 68 0.32 -2.39 9.68
C GLY A 68 -1.16 -2.65 9.94
N GLN A 69 -1.92 -3.26 9.01
CA GLN A 69 -3.31 -3.63 9.26
C GLN A 69 -3.43 -4.85 10.19
N PHE A 70 -2.52 -5.82 10.05
CA PHE A 70 -2.44 -6.98 10.94
C PHE A 70 -1.92 -6.55 12.31
N GLU A 71 -0.89 -5.71 12.33
CA GLU A 71 -0.33 -5.14 13.57
C GLU A 71 -1.37 -4.34 14.34
N LEU A 72 -2.21 -3.56 13.66
CA LEU A 72 -3.28 -2.78 14.28
C LEU A 72 -4.28 -3.66 15.05
N PHE A 73 -4.77 -4.73 14.44
CA PHE A 73 -5.72 -5.65 15.10
C PHE A 73 -5.05 -6.47 16.20
N PHE A 74 -3.80 -6.86 16.01
CA PHE A 74 -3.02 -7.54 17.05
C PHE A 74 -2.81 -6.65 18.28
N GLN A 75 -2.39 -5.39 18.10
CA GLN A 75 -2.14 -4.44 19.19
C GLN A 75 -3.39 -4.05 19.98
N ARG A 76 -4.58 -4.28 19.40
CA ARG A 76 -5.88 -4.02 20.04
C ARG A 76 -6.53 -5.26 20.65
N ASP A 77 -5.84 -6.41 20.62
CA ASP A 77 -6.38 -7.70 21.02
C ASP A 77 -7.67 -8.10 20.24
N GLU A 78 -7.87 -7.53 19.05
CA GLU A 78 -9.02 -7.77 18.17
C GLU A 78 -8.81 -9.04 17.33
N THR A 79 -8.62 -10.18 18.00
CA THR A 79 -8.22 -11.46 17.40
C THR A 79 -9.19 -11.98 16.33
N THR A 80 -10.49 -11.76 16.50
CA THR A 80 -11.50 -12.12 15.48
C THR A 80 -11.27 -11.35 14.18
N LEU A 81 -11.09 -10.03 14.24
CA LEU A 81 -10.83 -9.21 13.05
C LEU A 81 -9.48 -9.54 12.41
N LEU A 82 -8.48 -9.88 13.23
CA LEU A 82 -7.19 -10.35 12.73
C LEU A 82 -7.33 -11.64 11.92
N GLN A 83 -8.12 -12.61 12.41
CA GLN A 83 -8.40 -13.86 11.69
C GLN A 83 -9.20 -13.61 10.42
N GLU A 84 -10.20 -12.73 10.45
CA GLU A 84 -10.96 -12.33 9.26
C GLU A 84 -10.07 -11.67 8.21
N LEU A 85 -9.14 -10.80 8.62
CA LEU A 85 -8.18 -10.17 7.72
C LEU A 85 -7.23 -11.19 7.07
N ALA A 86 -6.71 -12.14 7.86
CA ALA A 86 -5.89 -13.24 7.34
C ALA A 86 -6.68 -14.13 6.37
N GLN A 87 -7.94 -14.40 6.68
CA GLN A 87 -8.82 -15.17 5.80
C GLN A 87 -9.13 -14.42 4.49
N HIS A 88 -9.31 -13.10 4.55
CA HIS A 88 -9.47 -12.23 3.38
C HIS A 88 -8.23 -12.26 2.49
N ALA A 89 -7.04 -12.07 3.08
CA ALA A 89 -5.77 -12.14 2.36
C ALA A 89 -5.59 -13.49 1.66
N LEU A 90 -5.85 -14.60 2.39
CA LEU A 90 -5.75 -15.94 1.85
C LEU A 90 -6.73 -16.18 0.68
N ASN A 91 -7.98 -15.73 0.80
CA ASN A 91 -8.99 -15.98 -0.22
C ASN A 91 -8.82 -15.12 -1.48
N ARG A 92 -8.23 -13.93 -1.36
CA ARG A 92 -8.10 -12.98 -2.46
C ARG A 92 -6.71 -13.01 -3.09
N ASP A 93 -5.68 -12.84 -2.27
CA ASP A 93 -4.31 -12.58 -2.73
C ASP A 93 -3.44 -13.86 -2.76
N PHE A 94 -3.84 -14.90 -2.02
CA PHE A 94 -3.14 -16.19 -1.93
C PHE A 94 -4.07 -17.39 -2.17
N ALA A 95 -5.11 -17.21 -2.99
CA ALA A 95 -6.13 -18.22 -3.25
C ALA A 95 -5.54 -19.54 -3.80
N HIS A 96 -4.39 -19.44 -4.49
CA HIS A 96 -3.67 -20.60 -5.02
C HIS A 96 -3.24 -21.59 -3.93
N LEU A 97 -2.89 -21.13 -2.72
CA LEU A 97 -2.52 -22.02 -1.62
C LEU A 97 -3.68 -22.93 -1.22
N ARG A 98 -4.90 -22.40 -1.24
CA ARG A 98 -6.12 -23.16 -0.93
C ARG A 98 -6.49 -24.12 -2.06
N LEU A 99 -6.25 -23.74 -3.31
CA LEU A 99 -6.45 -24.62 -4.46
C LEU A 99 -5.44 -25.80 -4.47
N GLN A 100 -4.21 -25.55 -4.04
CA GLN A 100 -3.16 -26.57 -3.96
C GLN A 100 -3.37 -27.53 -2.79
N ALA A 101 -3.92 -27.06 -1.67
CA ALA A 101 -4.19 -27.88 -0.49
C ALA A 101 -5.62 -27.68 0.05
N PRO A 102 -6.66 -28.18 -0.63
CA PRO A 102 -8.06 -27.91 -0.28
C PRO A 102 -8.49 -28.40 1.11
N SER A 103 -7.84 -29.44 1.63
CA SER A 103 -8.10 -30.04 2.94
C SER A 103 -7.15 -29.56 4.03
N ALA A 104 -6.20 -28.66 3.73
CA ALA A 104 -5.27 -28.17 4.74
C ALA A 104 -5.99 -27.31 5.79
N PRO A 105 -5.61 -27.42 7.08
CA PRO A 105 -6.16 -26.57 8.12
C PRO A 105 -5.75 -25.11 7.87
N PHE A 106 -6.62 -24.19 8.29
CA PHE A 106 -6.40 -22.74 8.12
C PHE A 106 -5.05 -22.28 8.69
N SER A 107 -4.65 -22.78 9.87
CA SER A 107 -3.37 -22.46 10.49
C SER A 107 -2.16 -22.80 9.61
N GLN A 108 -2.20 -23.94 8.92
CA GLN A 108 -1.14 -24.33 7.99
C GLN A 108 -1.12 -23.39 6.77
N LEU A 109 -2.28 -23.06 6.21
CA LEU A 109 -2.37 -22.12 5.08
C LEU A 109 -1.86 -20.72 5.43
N VAL A 110 -2.07 -20.26 6.67
CA VAL A 110 -1.51 -18.99 7.16
C VAL A 110 0.01 -19.04 7.27
N VAL A 111 0.57 -20.17 7.73
CA VAL A 111 2.04 -20.35 7.77
C VAL A 111 2.64 -20.35 6.36
N GLU A 112 2.01 -21.03 5.41
CA GLU A 112 2.43 -21.03 4.00
C GLU A 112 2.32 -19.63 3.37
N MET A 113 1.21 -18.93 3.62
CA MET A 113 1.03 -17.54 3.19
C MET A 113 2.14 -16.64 3.73
N PHE A 114 2.48 -16.78 5.03
CA PHE A 114 3.55 -15.99 5.63
C PHE A 114 4.92 -16.33 5.02
N ARG A 115 5.20 -17.59 4.73
CA ARG A 115 6.42 -18.01 4.02
C ARG A 115 6.51 -17.33 2.66
N GLU A 116 5.46 -17.37 1.84
CA GLU A 116 5.44 -16.73 0.53
C GLU A 116 5.57 -15.21 0.62
N VAL A 117 5.00 -14.57 1.66
CA VAL A 117 5.21 -13.14 1.94
C VAL A 117 6.68 -12.83 2.22
N CYS A 118 7.42 -13.71 2.90
CA CYS A 118 8.86 -13.52 3.15
C CYS A 118 9.74 -13.74 1.92
N GLU A 119 9.25 -14.46 0.91
CA GLU A 119 10.00 -14.74 -0.33
C GLU A 119 9.79 -13.65 -1.41
N ARG A 120 8.67 -12.91 -1.33
CA ARG A 120 8.32 -11.80 -2.24
C ARG A 120 9.02 -10.49 -1.86
#